data_AF-A0A9D5NVX6-F1
#
_entry.id   AF-A0A9D5NVX6-F1
#
_cell.length_a   1.000
_cell.length_b   1.000
_cell.length_c   1.000
_cell.angle_alpha   90.00
_cell.angle_beta   90.00
_cell.angle_gamma   90.00
#
_symmetry.space_group_name_H-M   'P 1'
#
loop_
_entity.id
_entity.type
_entity.pdbx_description
1 polymer ?
#
loop_
_entity_poly.entity_id
_entity_poly.type
_entity_poly.pdbx_seq_one_letter_code
_entity_poly.pdbx_strand_id
1 'polypeptide(L)'
;MMHLVRKYPFSACLIAVIWFLSLMPYFPETPLDDVVLIDKWVHILMYGLTFTTVWIEYTFNHRKADYEKLFFWAWLAPVAMSGTIELLQEFCTFGCRSGEWLDLAANTLGITAAAIIGIPILYFKTR
;
A
#
# COMPACT_ATOMS: atom_id res chain seq x y z
N MET A 1 -17.93 -6.29 -5.39
CA MET A 1 -17.33 -5.75 -4.14
C MET A 1 -17.34 -6.75 -2.99
N MET A 2 -18.50 -7.23 -2.51
CA MET A 2 -18.56 -8.07 -1.29
C MET A 2 -17.79 -9.39 -1.38
N HIS A 3 -17.67 -9.97 -2.59
CA HIS A 3 -16.83 -11.15 -2.84
C HIS A 3 -15.32 -10.88 -2.69
N LEU A 4 -14.84 -9.67 -3.00
CA LEU A 4 -13.42 -9.33 -2.90
C LEU A 4 -13.01 -9.16 -1.43
N VAL A 5 -13.81 -8.41 -0.65
CA VAL A 5 -13.57 -8.20 0.79
C VAL A 5 -13.59 -9.52 1.56
N ARG A 6 -14.51 -10.45 1.22
CA ARG A 6 -14.52 -11.78 1.84
C ARG A 6 -13.32 -12.64 1.46
N LYS A 7 -12.72 -12.43 0.29
CA LYS A 7 -11.58 -13.20 -0.20
C LYS A 7 -10.24 -12.65 0.32
N TYR A 8 -10.18 -11.34 0.59
CA TYR A 8 -8.99 -10.62 1.05
C TYR A 8 -9.29 -9.73 2.27
N PRO A 9 -9.78 -10.30 3.38
CA PRO A 9 -10.28 -9.51 4.51
C PRO A 9 -9.17 -8.68 5.18
N PHE A 10 -7.96 -9.22 5.31
CA PHE A 10 -6.86 -8.51 5.97
C PHE A 10 -6.34 -7.38 5.08
N SER A 11 -6.14 -7.64 3.79
CA SER A 11 -5.74 -6.61 2.84
C SER A 11 -6.77 -5.48 2.77
N ALA A 12 -8.05 -5.82 2.72
CA ALA A 12 -9.12 -4.81 2.68
C ALA A 12 -9.12 -3.92 3.94
N CYS A 13 -8.91 -4.52 5.12
CA CYS A 13 -8.78 -3.78 6.37
C CYS A 13 -7.57 -2.83 6.35
N LEU A 14 -6.39 -3.33 5.97
CA LEU A 14 -5.17 -2.52 5.93
C LEU A 14 -5.25 -1.39 4.89
N ILE A 15 -5.82 -1.65 3.72
CA ILE A 15 -6.05 -0.62 2.71
C ILE A 15 -7.00 0.46 3.26
N ALA A 16 -8.08 0.07 3.94
CA ALA A 16 -8.97 1.04 4.58
C ALA A 16 -8.25 1.87 5.66
N VAL A 17 -7.35 1.24 6.43
CA VAL A 17 -6.50 1.93 7.41
C VAL A 17 -5.55 2.91 6.72
N ILE A 18 -4.90 2.56 5.61
CA ILE A 18 -4.06 3.49 4.83
C ILE A 18 -4.88 4.72 4.42
N TRP A 19 -6.06 4.51 3.81
CA TRP A 19 -6.94 5.60 3.41
C TRP A 19 -7.30 6.53 4.58
N PHE A 20 -7.65 5.94 5.72
CA PHE A 20 -7.97 6.70 6.92
C PHE A 20 -6.77 7.49 7.45
N LEU A 21 -5.62 6.85 7.60
CA LEU A 21 -4.40 7.47 8.14
C LEU A 21 -3.86 8.57 7.22
N SER A 22 -3.87 8.36 5.91
CA SER A 22 -3.36 9.34 4.94
C SER A 22 -4.25 10.59 4.84
N LEU A 23 -5.57 10.45 5.00
CA LEU A 23 -6.50 11.59 4.93
C LEU A 23 -6.76 12.25 6.29
N MET A 24 -6.29 11.66 7.39
CA MET A 24 -6.43 12.24 8.72
C MET A 24 -5.66 13.57 8.82
N PRO A 25 -6.26 14.66 9.32
CA PRO A 25 -5.65 15.99 9.27
C PRO A 25 -4.49 16.19 10.26
N TYR A 26 -4.37 15.37 11.30
CA TYR A 26 -3.40 15.60 12.37
C TYR A 26 -2.75 14.28 12.84
N PHE A 27 -1.42 14.26 12.93
CA PHE A 27 -0.67 13.26 13.68
C PHE A 27 -0.02 13.93 14.89
N PRO A 28 -0.03 13.28 16.07
CA PRO A 28 0.68 13.79 17.24
C PRO A 28 2.19 13.77 17.01
N GLU A 29 2.91 14.74 17.57
CA GLU A 29 4.37 14.75 17.58
C GLU A 29 4.92 13.50 18.28
N THR A 30 6.00 12.94 17.73
CA THR A 30 6.64 11.75 18.25
C THR A 30 8.14 11.98 18.49
N PRO A 31 8.77 11.24 19.43
CA PRO A 31 10.22 11.30 19.61
C PRO A 31 11.04 10.89 18.38
N LEU A 32 10.40 10.36 17.34
CA LEU A 32 11.02 9.95 16.08
C LEU A 32 11.07 11.09 15.05
N ASP A 33 10.47 12.24 15.33
CA ASP A 33 10.38 13.38 14.40
C ASP A 33 11.77 13.97 14.09
N ASP A 34 12.77 13.71 14.93
CA ASP A 34 14.18 14.09 14.72
C ASP A 34 14.90 13.21 13.67
N VAL A 35 14.32 12.07 13.28
CA VAL A 35 14.92 11.17 12.29
C VAL A 35 14.63 11.68 10.87
N VAL A 36 15.70 11.95 10.13
CA VAL A 36 15.63 12.40 8.73
C VAL A 36 14.80 11.43 7.89
N LEU A 37 13.76 11.96 7.22
CA LEU A 37 12.84 11.22 6.35
C LEU A 37 12.07 10.09 7.05
N ILE A 38 11.90 10.13 8.38
CA ILE A 38 11.14 9.11 9.13
C ILE A 38 9.77 8.85 8.53
N ASP A 39 9.06 9.91 8.17
CA ASP A 39 7.77 9.85 7.52
C ASP A 39 7.83 9.02 6.22
N LYS A 40 8.88 9.17 5.42
CA LYS A 40 9.07 8.42 4.17
C LYS A 40 9.39 6.94 4.43
N TRP A 41 10.15 6.64 5.50
CA TRP A 41 10.37 5.26 5.94
C TRP A 41 9.08 4.59 6.39
N VAL A 42 8.23 5.32 7.12
CA VAL A 42 6.89 4.85 7.54
C VAL A 42 6.03 4.59 6.30
N HIS A 43 6.03 5.46 5.30
CA HIS A 43 5.33 5.25 4.03
C HIS A 43 5.79 3.96 3.30
N ILE A 44 7.11 3.76 3.16
CA ILE A 44 7.68 2.53 2.58
C ILE A 44 7.21 1.29 3.35
N LEU A 45 7.28 1.31 4.69
CA LEU A 45 6.88 0.19 5.53
C LEU A 45 5.37 -0.07 5.48
N MET A 46 4.56 0.97 5.57
CA MET A 46 3.10 0.90 5.58
C MET A 46 2.58 0.30 4.26
N TYR A 47 3.05 0.81 3.12
CA TYR A 47 2.69 0.27 1.81
C TYR A 47 3.31 -1.11 1.58
N GLY A 48 4.58 -1.30 1.94
CA GLY A 48 5.27 -2.58 1.79
C GLY A 48 4.59 -3.73 2.54
N LEU A 49 4.26 -3.53 3.83
CA LEU A 49 3.56 -4.53 4.62
C LEU A 49 2.15 -4.78 4.09
N THR A 50 1.39 -3.72 3.81
CA THR A 50 0.01 -3.85 3.32
C THR A 50 -0.05 -4.61 2.00
N PHE A 51 0.76 -4.24 1.01
CA PHE A 51 0.73 -4.95 -0.27
C PHE A 51 1.39 -6.33 -0.20
N THR A 52 2.32 -6.57 0.73
CA THR A 52 2.79 -7.94 1.02
C THR A 52 1.64 -8.82 1.50
N THR A 53 0.73 -8.30 2.34
CA THR A 53 -0.47 -9.07 2.74
C THR A 53 -1.39 -9.39 1.55
N VAL A 54 -1.52 -8.48 0.56
CA VAL A 54 -2.24 -8.76 -0.69
C VAL A 54 -1.61 -9.92 -1.44
N TRP A 55 -0.29 -9.93 -1.58
CA TRP A 55 0.45 -11.02 -2.22
C TRP A 55 0.29 -12.35 -1.48
N ILE A 56 0.34 -12.34 -0.14
CA ILE A 56 0.17 -13.53 0.70
C ILE A 56 -1.26 -14.07 0.59
N GLU A 57 -2.29 -13.23 0.78
CA GLU A 57 -3.70 -13.65 0.67
C GLU A 57 -4.03 -14.12 -0.75
N TYR A 58 -3.49 -13.47 -1.78
CA TYR A 58 -3.62 -13.94 -3.17
C TYR A 58 -3.02 -15.33 -3.30
N THR A 59 -1.79 -15.51 -2.81
CA THR A 59 -1.08 -16.77 -2.89
C THR A 59 -1.88 -17.87 -2.21
N PHE A 60 -2.45 -17.67 -1.02
CA PHE A 60 -3.28 -18.68 -0.35
C PHE A 60 -4.57 -19.02 -1.10
N ASN A 61 -5.24 -18.01 -1.67
CA ASN A 61 -6.54 -18.18 -2.32
C ASN A 61 -6.49 -18.69 -3.77
N HIS A 62 -5.30 -18.79 -4.39
CA HIS A 62 -5.15 -19.22 -5.78
C HIS A 62 -4.21 -20.44 -5.88
N ARG A 63 -4.57 -21.37 -6.77
CA ARG A 63 -3.76 -22.56 -7.09
C ARG A 63 -2.81 -22.33 -8.26
N LYS A 64 -3.13 -21.37 -9.14
CA LYS A 64 -2.32 -20.97 -10.30
C LYS A 64 -2.08 -19.48 -10.22
N ALA A 65 -0.84 -19.07 -10.50
CA ALA A 65 -0.47 -17.67 -10.59
C ALA A 65 -1.07 -17.04 -11.85
N ASP A 66 -1.76 -15.91 -11.69
CA ASP A 66 -2.17 -15.03 -12.78
C ASP A 66 -1.36 -13.73 -12.66
N TYR A 67 -0.20 -13.71 -13.34
CA TYR A 67 0.77 -12.64 -13.25
C TYR A 67 0.24 -11.32 -13.81
N GLU A 68 -0.64 -11.36 -14.82
CA GLU A 68 -1.28 -10.16 -15.35
C GLU A 68 -2.18 -9.54 -14.29
N LYS A 69 -3.06 -10.33 -13.66
CA LYS A 69 -3.91 -9.83 -12.57
C LYS A 69 -3.10 -9.32 -11.39
N LEU A 70 -1.99 -9.98 -11.04
CA LEU A 70 -1.10 -9.52 -9.97
C LEU A 70 -0.43 -8.20 -10.31
N PHE A 71 0.06 -8.03 -11.54
CA PHE A 71 0.59 -6.76 -11.99
C PHE A 71 -0.45 -5.64 -11.89
N PHE A 72 -1.67 -5.87 -12.38
CA PHE A 72 -2.73 -4.86 -12.32
C PHE A 72 -3.21 -4.56 -10.90
N TRP A 73 -3.55 -5.59 -10.11
CA TRP A 73 -4.23 -5.40 -8.82
C TRP A 73 -3.30 -5.30 -7.61
N ALA A 74 -2.11 -5.90 -7.67
CA ALA A 74 -1.17 -5.92 -6.55
C ALA A 74 0.04 -4.98 -6.75
N TRP A 75 0.19 -4.35 -7.92
CA TRP A 75 1.23 -3.36 -8.17
C TRP A 75 0.69 -2.06 -8.77
N LEU A 76 0.05 -2.09 -9.94
CA LEU A 76 -0.38 -0.87 -10.65
C LEU A 76 -1.51 -0.12 -9.93
N ALA A 77 -2.59 -0.82 -9.53
CA ALA A 77 -3.70 -0.21 -8.81
C ALA A 77 -3.27 0.41 -7.46
N PRO A 78 -2.39 -0.22 -6.66
CA PRO A 78 -1.78 0.39 -5.48
C PRO A 78 -1.00 1.68 -5.75
N VAL A 79 -0.20 1.73 -6.83
CA VAL A 79 0.55 2.94 -7.20
C VAL A 79 -0.41 4.06 -7.61
N ALA A 80 -1.44 3.73 -8.42
CA ALA A 80 -2.48 4.68 -8.79
C ALA A 80 -3.29 5.17 -7.57
N MET A 81 -3.58 4.28 -6.63
CA MET A 81 -4.23 4.61 -5.36
C MET A 81 -3.38 5.59 -4.55
N SER A 82 -2.08 5.35 -4.41
CA SER A 82 -1.16 6.28 -3.75
C SER A 82 -1.22 7.66 -4.41
N GLY A 83 -1.09 7.73 -5.73
CA GLY A 83 -1.15 9.02 -6.44
C GLY A 83 -2.50 9.73 -6.26
N THR A 84 -3.59 8.96 -6.17
CA THR A 84 -4.92 9.52 -5.89
C THR A 84 -5.00 10.10 -4.48
N ILE A 85 -4.41 9.44 -3.48
CA ILE A 85 -4.36 9.94 -2.11
C ILE A 85 -3.59 11.26 -2.02
N GLU A 86 -2.43 11.37 -2.69
CA GLU A 86 -1.65 12.62 -2.73
C GLU A 86 -2.46 13.78 -3.35
N LEU A 87 -3.18 13.51 -4.44
CA LEU A 87 -4.04 14.51 -5.07
C LEU A 87 -5.20 14.90 -4.16
N LEU A 88 -5.78 13.96 -3.42
CA LEU A 88 -6.85 14.25 -2.47
C LEU A 88 -6.33 15.02 -1.26
N GLN A 89 -5.10 14.75 -0.81
CA GLN A 89 -4.44 15.56 0.22
C GLN A 89 -4.31 17.00 -0.25
N GLU A 90 -3.73 17.23 -1.44
CA GLU A 90 -3.51 18.58 -1.99
C GLU A 90 -4.83 19.34 -2.24
N PHE A 91 -5.82 18.71 -2.87
CA PHE A 91 -7.01 19.41 -3.37
C PHE A 91 -8.25 19.29 -2.47
N CYS A 92 -8.34 18.26 -1.62
CA CYS A 92 -9.57 17.95 -0.88
C CYS A 92 -9.45 18.06 0.64
N THR A 93 -8.27 18.37 1.19
CA THR A 93 -8.09 18.56 2.65
C THR A 93 -8.09 20.02 3.09
N PHE A 94 -8.48 20.95 2.21
CA PHE A 94 -8.60 22.39 2.52
C PHE A 94 -7.32 23.00 3.13
N GLY A 95 -6.14 22.49 2.73
CA GLY A 95 -4.83 22.95 3.20
C GLY A 95 -4.36 22.34 4.52
N CYS A 96 -5.07 21.36 5.09
CA CYS A 96 -4.60 20.63 6.27
C CYS A 96 -3.52 19.59 5.94
N ARG A 97 -3.45 19.12 4.69
CA ARG A 97 -2.40 18.24 4.18
C ARG A 97 -1.90 18.76 2.83
N SER A 98 -0.61 18.58 2.58
CA SER A 98 0.01 18.77 1.27
C SER A 98 0.21 17.42 0.60
N GLY A 99 -0.03 17.35 -0.71
CA GLY A 99 0.40 16.19 -1.50
C GLY A 99 1.90 16.29 -1.80
N GLU A 100 2.66 15.23 -1.56
CA GLU A 100 4.11 15.21 -1.77
C GLU A 100 4.51 14.12 -2.78
N TRP A 101 5.19 14.53 -3.86
CA TRP A 101 5.74 13.59 -4.84
C TRP A 101 6.73 12.59 -4.22
N LEU A 102 7.39 12.97 -3.12
CA LEU A 102 8.29 12.09 -2.39
C LEU A 102 7.54 10.99 -1.64
N ASP A 103 6.31 11.25 -1.18
CA ASP A 103 5.44 10.22 -0.59
C ASP A 103 4.97 9.24 -1.64
N LEU A 104 4.59 9.72 -2.83
CA LEU A 104 4.29 8.83 -3.95
C LEU A 104 5.48 7.92 -4.28
N ALA A 105 6.71 8.44 -4.27
CA ALA A 105 7.91 7.65 -4.49
C ALA A 105 8.13 6.62 -3.37
N ALA A 106 8.03 7.03 -2.10
CA ALA A 106 8.16 6.15 -0.93
C ALA A 106 7.12 5.01 -0.95
N ASN A 107 5.86 5.33 -1.23
CA ASN A 107 4.78 4.37 -1.36
C ASN A 107 5.03 3.38 -2.49
N THR A 108 5.46 3.88 -3.66
CA THR A 108 5.79 3.06 -4.83
C THR A 108 6.97 2.12 -4.55
N LEU A 109 7.97 2.57 -3.79
CA LEU A 109 9.07 1.73 -3.33
C LEU A 109 8.57 0.60 -2.42
N GLY A 110 7.69 0.90 -1.45
CA GLY A 110 7.05 -0.11 -0.60
C GLY A 110 6.26 -1.14 -1.41
N ILE A 111 5.39 -0.69 -2.32
CA ILE A 111 4.61 -1.56 -3.23
C ILE A 111 5.52 -2.45 -4.07
N THR A 112 6.61 -1.89 -4.60
CA THR A 112 7.55 -2.64 -5.43
C THR A 112 8.32 -3.66 -4.60
N ALA A 113 8.74 -3.32 -3.38
CA ALA A 113 9.35 -4.26 -2.45
C ALA A 113 8.39 -5.43 -2.12
N ALA A 114 7.10 -5.14 -1.92
CA ALA A 114 6.10 -6.18 -1.73
C ALA A 114 5.99 -7.14 -2.92
N ALA A 115 6.07 -6.63 -4.16
CA ALA A 115 6.07 -7.48 -5.35
C ALA A 115 7.35 -8.34 -5.45
N ILE A 116 8.52 -7.77 -5.14
CA ILE A 116 9.80 -8.49 -5.10
C ILE A 116 9.75 -9.64 -4.09
N ILE A 117 9.08 -9.46 -2.95
CA ILE A 117 8.88 -10.50 -1.93
C ILE A 117 7.79 -11.51 -2.36
N GLY A 118 6.69 -11.03 -2.93
CA GLY A 118 5.52 -11.83 -3.28
C GLY A 118 5.74 -12.80 -4.44
N ILE A 119 6.54 -12.40 -5.45
CA ILE A 119 6.85 -13.25 -6.61
C ILE A 119 7.52 -14.57 -6.19
N PRO A 120 8.62 -14.56 -5.40
CA PRO A 120 9.21 -15.79 -4.86
C PRO A 120 8.23 -16.63 -4.05
N ILE A 121 7.44 -16.03 -3.16
CA ILE A 121 6.47 -16.75 -2.31
C ILE A 121 5.47 -17.52 -3.18
N LEU A 122 4.93 -16.86 -4.21
CA LEU A 122 3.99 -17.47 -5.14
C LEU A 122 4.66 -18.56 -5.99
N TYR A 123 5.88 -18.31 -6.47
CA TYR A 123 6.65 -19.27 -7.25
C TYR A 123 6.91 -20.57 -6.46
N PHE A 124 7.35 -20.47 -5.20
CA PHE A 124 7.60 -21.65 -4.38
C PHE A 124 6.34 -22.43 -3.99
N LYS A 125 5.17 -21.77 -3.91
CA LYS A 125 3.90 -22.47 -3.65
C LYS A 125 3.38 -23.23 -4.88
N THR A 126 3.64 -22.71 -6.08
CA THR A 126 3.08 -23.26 -7.33
C THR A 126 3.93 -24.35 -7.95
N ARG A 127 5.16 -24.55 -7.44
CA ARG A 127 6.03 -25.69 -7.74
C ARG A 127 5.64 -26.92 -6.92
#